data_AF-A0A357T8A6-F1
#
_entry.id   AF-A0A357T8A6-F1
#
_cell.length_a   1.000
_cell.length_b   1.000
_cell.length_c   1.000
_cell.angle_alpha   90.00
_cell.angle_beta   90.00
_cell.angle_gamma   90.00
#
_symmetry.space_group_name_H-M   'P 1'
#
loop_
_entity.id
_entity.type
_entity.pdbx_description
1 polymer ?
#
loop_
_entity_poly.entity_id
_entity_poly.type
_entity_poly.pdbx_seq_one_letter_code
_entity_poly.pdbx_strand_id
1 'polypeptide(L)'
;SSSTIMGGWISGLNVKVASEYSFFLAIPVMIGASLVKVVKFESAVGFSTLGSTEWVAFTMGFLVAFIVALLCVKAFITYIQKKPMKVFAYYRIGVSAVFAFLLLFNVISI
;
A
#
# COMPACT_ATOMS: atom_id res chain seq x y z
N SER A 1 -5.18 -1.15 4.13
CA SER A 1 -6.13 -0.56 3.16
C SER A 1 -7.32 0.01 3.89
N SER A 2 -7.87 1.17 3.50
CA SER A 2 -9.02 1.77 4.21
C SER A 2 -10.36 1.19 3.75
N SER A 3 -10.51 0.88 2.46
CA SER A 3 -11.76 0.42 1.86
C SER A 3 -12.21 -0.93 2.42
N THR A 4 -11.33 -1.93 2.45
CA THR A 4 -11.65 -3.27 2.96
C THR A 4 -11.89 -3.30 4.47
N ILE A 5 -11.13 -2.50 5.25
CA ILE A 5 -11.31 -2.40 6.70
C ILE A 5 -12.63 -1.71 7.04
N MET A 6 -12.94 -0.60 6.35
CA MET A 6 -14.18 0.13 6.54
C MET A 6 -15.40 -0.69 6.08
N GLY A 7 -15.27 -1.41 4.96
CA GLY A 7 -16.30 -2.35 4.51
C GLY A 7 -16.56 -3.45 5.52
N GLY A 8 -15.51 -4.07 6.08
CA GLY A 8 -15.67 -5.07 7.14
C GLY A 8 -16.34 -4.51 8.39
N TRP A 9 -15.98 -3.29 8.78
CA TRP A 9 -16.59 -2.62 9.94
C TRP A 9 -18.08 -2.32 9.73
N ILE A 10 -18.48 -1.85 8.54
CA ILE A 10 -19.89 -1.62 8.18
C ILE A 10 -20.68 -2.94 8.19
N SER A 11 -20.05 -4.05 7.78
CA SER A 11 -20.64 -5.39 7.86
C SER A 11 -20.71 -5.97 9.29
N GLY A 12 -20.35 -5.20 10.33
CA GLY A 12 -20.46 -5.60 11.74
C GLY A 12 -19.20 -6.26 12.34
N LEU A 13 -18.09 -6.33 11.60
CA LEU A 13 -16.83 -6.84 12.16
C LEU A 13 -16.19 -5.82 13.10
N ASN A 14 -15.56 -6.31 14.17
CA ASN A 14 -14.70 -5.45 14.99
C ASN A 14 -13.52 -4.94 14.14
N VAL A 15 -13.12 -3.67 14.33
CA VAL A 15 -12.01 -3.01 13.63
C VAL A 15 -10.72 -3.84 13.65
N LYS A 16 -10.45 -4.57 14.74
CA LYS A 16 -9.31 -5.50 14.83
C LYS A 16 -9.43 -6.64 13.80
N VAL A 17 -10.57 -7.32 13.79
CA VAL A 17 -10.83 -8.47 12.90
C VAL A 17 -10.90 -8.02 11.44
N ALA A 18 -11.56 -6.90 11.16
CA ALA A 18 -11.62 -6.32 9.82
C ALA A 18 -10.23 -5.96 9.28
N SER A 19 -9.32 -5.53 10.17
CA SER A 19 -7.93 -5.22 9.79
C SER A 19 -7.10 -6.46 9.54
N GLU A 20 -7.18 -7.47 10.39
CA GLU A 20 -6.53 -8.78 10.18
C GLU A 20 -7.00 -9.42 8.86
N TYR A 21 -8.31 -9.44 8.63
CA TYR A 21 -8.90 -9.89 7.36
C TYR A 21 -8.34 -9.11 6.16
N SER A 22 -8.28 -7.77 6.24
CA SER A 22 -7.73 -6.95 5.15
C SER A 22 -6.26 -7.25 4.86
N PHE A 23 -5.45 -7.61 5.87
CA PHE A 23 -4.06 -8.00 5.64
C PHE A 23 -3.95 -9.38 5.01
N PHE A 24 -4.71 -10.37 5.49
CA PHE A 24 -4.72 -11.70 4.91
C PHE A 24 -5.21 -11.68 3.46
N LEU A 25 -6.26 -10.91 3.16
CA LEU A 25 -6.76 -10.73 1.80
C LEU A 25 -5.73 -10.05 0.89
N ALA A 26 -4.92 -9.12 1.43
CA ALA A 26 -3.92 -8.42 0.64
C ALA A 26 -2.82 -9.36 0.10
N ILE A 27 -2.50 -10.47 0.78
CA ILE A 27 -1.45 -11.40 0.35
C ILE A 27 -1.73 -11.99 -1.05
N PRO A 28 -2.83 -12.71 -1.31
CA PRO A 28 -3.10 -13.27 -2.63
C PRO A 28 -3.35 -12.19 -3.68
N VAL A 29 -4.00 -11.08 -3.31
CA VAL A 29 -4.31 -9.99 -4.23
C VAL A 29 -3.04 -9.29 -4.71
N MET A 30 -2.11 -8.96 -3.79
CA MET A 30 -0.86 -8.28 -4.15
C MET A 30 0.08 -9.20 -4.91
N ILE A 31 0.14 -10.49 -4.57
CA ILE A 31 0.92 -11.47 -5.34
C ILE A 31 0.37 -11.57 -6.76
N GLY A 32 -0.94 -11.76 -6.92
CA GLY A 32 -1.57 -11.84 -8.24
C GLY A 32 -1.37 -10.56 -9.07
N ALA A 33 -1.61 -9.40 -8.48
CA ALA A 33 -1.40 -8.12 -9.15
C ALA A 33 0.06 -7.88 -9.53
N SER A 34 1.01 -8.29 -8.69
CA SER A 34 2.45 -8.16 -8.96
C SER A 34 2.88 -9.07 -10.11
N LEU A 35 2.42 -10.33 -10.14
CA LEU A 35 2.71 -11.27 -11.23
C LEU A 35 2.21 -10.72 -12.58
N VAL A 36 0.99 -10.19 -12.62
CA VAL A 36 0.45 -9.57 -13.84
C VAL A 36 1.31 -8.38 -14.30
N LYS A 37 1.79 -7.55 -13.36
CA LYS A 37 2.69 -6.43 -13.70
C LYS A 37 4.03 -6.90 -14.24
N VAL A 38 4.60 -7.97 -13.67
CA VAL A 38 5.88 -8.56 -14.11
C VAL A 38 5.75 -9.11 -15.53
N VAL A 39 4.68 -9.84 -15.84
CA VAL A 39 4.41 -10.34 -17.20
C VAL A 39 4.19 -9.20 -18.19
N LYS A 40 3.43 -8.17 -17.81
CA LYS A 40 3.23 -6.98 -18.67
C LYS A 40 4.52 -6.20 -18.91
N PHE A 41 5.39 -6.12 -17.91
CA PHE A 41 6.69 -5.47 -18.04
C PHE A 41 7.59 -6.22 -19.02
N GLU A 42 7.63 -7.55 -18.92
CA GLU A 42 8.35 -8.41 -19.86
C GLU A 42 7.84 -8.22 -21.29
N SER A 43 6.53 -8.24 -21.49
CA SER A 43 5.93 -8.07 -22.82
C SER A 43 6.10 -6.67 -23.41
N ALA A 44 6.22 -5.61 -22.60
CA ALA A 44 6.27 -4.23 -23.08
C ALA A 44 7.70 -3.67 -23.21
N VAL A 45 8.59 -4.05 -22.29
CA VAL A 45 9.94 -3.48 -22.16
C VAL A 45 11.01 -4.57 -22.27
N GLY A 46 10.73 -5.76 -21.73
CA GLY A 46 11.64 -6.91 -21.72
C GLY A 46 12.65 -6.85 -20.57
N PHE A 47 12.95 -8.01 -19.97
CA PHE A 47 13.93 -8.06 -18.86
C PHE A 47 15.36 -7.77 -19.30
N SER A 48 15.63 -7.76 -20.61
CA SER A 48 16.94 -7.47 -21.19
C SER A 48 17.39 -6.01 -21.06
N THR A 49 16.48 -5.08 -20.75
CA THR A 49 16.82 -3.68 -20.50
C THR A 49 17.31 -3.41 -19.08
N LEU A 50 17.21 -4.39 -18.18
CA LEU A 50 17.65 -4.25 -16.79
C LEU A 50 19.15 -4.56 -16.68
N GLY A 51 19.93 -3.56 -16.31
CA GLY A 51 21.33 -3.72 -15.95
C GLY A 51 21.50 -4.37 -14.57
N SER A 52 22.77 -4.61 -14.22
CA SER A 52 23.15 -5.18 -12.91
C SER A 52 22.78 -4.26 -11.74
N THR A 53 22.77 -2.95 -11.95
CA THR A 53 22.49 -1.94 -10.91
C THR A 53 21.02 -1.98 -10.48
N GLU A 54 20.13 -2.14 -11.45
CA GLU A 54 18.68 -2.17 -11.29
C GLU A 54 18.24 -3.44 -10.57
N TRP A 55 18.88 -4.58 -10.87
CA TRP A 55 18.70 -5.82 -10.14
C TRP A 55 19.12 -5.71 -8.67
N VAL A 56 20.23 -5.01 -8.38
CA VAL A 56 20.65 -4.72 -7.01
C VAL A 56 19.64 -3.80 -6.30
N ALA A 57 19.15 -2.77 -6.99
CA ALA A 57 18.13 -1.87 -6.43
C ALA A 57 16.81 -2.60 -6.13
N PHE A 58 16.35 -3.49 -7.02
CA PHE A 58 15.13 -4.29 -6.80
C PHE A 58 15.26 -5.21 -5.60
N THR A 59 16.37 -5.95 -5.50
CA THR A 59 16.59 -6.89 -4.40
C THR A 59 16.73 -6.17 -3.06
N MET A 60 17.49 -5.08 -3.02
CA MET A 60 17.65 -4.28 -1.80
C MET A 60 16.34 -3.59 -1.40
N GLY A 61 15.62 -3.01 -2.36
CA GLY A 61 14.32 -2.40 -2.14
C GLY A 61 13.28 -3.41 -1.62
N PHE A 62 13.28 -4.63 -2.17
CA PHE A 62 12.42 -5.72 -1.71
C PHE A 62 12.72 -6.10 -0.26
N LEU A 63 14.01 -6.29 0.09
CA LEU A 63 14.41 -6.66 1.45
C LEU A 63 14.05 -5.57 2.47
N VAL A 64 14.36 -4.31 2.17
CA VAL A 64 14.02 -3.18 3.04
C VAL A 64 12.51 -3.05 3.21
N ALA A 65 11.74 -3.11 2.11
CA ALA A 65 10.29 -3.05 2.16
C ALA A 65 9.69 -4.21 2.97
N PHE A 66 10.24 -5.42 2.85
CA PHE A 66 9.78 -6.60 3.59
C PHE A 66 9.97 -6.41 5.10
N ILE A 67 11.15 -5.99 5.54
CA ILE A 67 11.45 -5.76 6.97
C ILE A 67 10.57 -4.64 7.53
N VAL A 68 10.48 -3.51 6.82
CA VAL A 68 9.64 -2.38 7.24
C VAL A 68 8.17 -2.78 7.29
N ALA A 69 7.68 -3.57 6.34
CA ALA A 69 6.30 -4.05 6.33
C ALA A 69 5.99 -4.89 7.58
N LEU A 70 6.87 -5.82 7.99
CA LEU A 70 6.65 -6.63 9.20
C LEU A 70 6.56 -5.76 10.46
N LEU A 71 7.43 -4.77 10.60
CA LEU A 71 7.41 -3.81 11.71
C LEU A 71 6.14 -2.96 11.68
N CYS A 72 5.77 -2.42 10.52
CA CYS A 72 4.59 -1.59 10.33
C CYS A 72 3.29 -2.35 10.61
N VAL A 73 3.16 -3.61 10.16
CA VAL A 73 1.95 -4.42 10.42
C VAL A 73 1.74 -4.62 11.91
N LYS A 74 2.79 -5.00 12.64
CA LYS A 74 2.72 -5.19 14.11
C LYS A 74 2.36 -3.90 14.85
N ALA A 75 3.02 -2.80 14.47
CA ALA A 75 2.75 -1.48 15.05
C ALA A 75 1.32 -1.01 14.74
N PHE A 76 0.87 -1.20 13.50
CA PHE A 76 -0.46 -0.80 13.04
C PHE A 76 -1.56 -1.56 13.79
N ILE A 77 -1.49 -2.90 13.85
CA ILE A 77 -2.49 -3.70 14.57
C ILE A 77 -2.58 -3.30 16.05
N THR A 78 -1.43 -3.00 16.68
CA THR A 78 -1.40 -2.53 18.08
C THR A 78 -1.99 -1.12 18.23
N TYR A 79 -1.77 -0.25 17.24
CA TYR A 79 -2.29 1.13 17.24
C TYR A 79 -3.81 1.17 17.13
N ILE A 80 -4.40 0.43 16.17
CA ILE A 80 -5.86 0.49 15.94
C ILE A 80 -6.66 -0.07 17.11
N GLN A 81 -6.05 -0.95 17.92
CA GLN A 81 -6.69 -1.49 19.13
C GLN A 81 -6.79 -0.43 20.24
N LYS A 82 -5.92 0.58 20.24
CA LYS A 82 -5.81 1.58 21.31
C LYS A 82 -6.34 2.96 20.91
N LYS A 83 -6.36 3.29 19.62
CA LYS A 83 -6.69 4.62 19.11
C LYS A 83 -7.73 4.52 17.99
N PRO A 84 -8.70 5.44 17.93
CA PRO A 84 -9.67 5.49 16.84
C PRO A 84 -8.99 5.85 15.51
N MET A 85 -9.50 5.28 14.42
CA MET A 85 -9.02 5.51 13.03
C MET A 85 -9.15 6.97 12.54
N LYS A 86 -9.75 7.87 13.32
CA LYS A 86 -10.01 9.28 12.97
C LYS A 86 -8.74 10.03 12.53
N VAL A 87 -7.59 9.75 13.16
CA VAL A 87 -6.31 10.40 12.82
C VAL A 87 -5.90 10.09 11.37
N PHE A 88 -6.10 8.84 10.91
CA PHE A 88 -5.81 8.45 9.54
C PHE A 88 -6.75 9.12 8.53
N ALA A 89 -7.99 9.37 8.91
CA ALA A 89 -8.95 10.08 8.06
C ALA A 89 -8.52 11.53 7.84
N TYR A 90 -8.18 12.26 8.90
CA TYR A 90 -7.69 13.64 8.79
C TYR A 90 -6.38 13.73 8.00
N TYR A 91 -5.43 12.82 8.24
CA TYR A 91 -4.20 12.75 7.46
C TYR A 91 -4.48 12.61 5.96
N ARG A 92 -5.39 11.72 5.57
CA ARG A 92 -5.75 11.51 4.16
C ARG A 92 -6.47 12.71 3.53
N ILE A 93 -7.37 13.37 4.26
CA ILE A 93 -8.05 14.57 3.79
C ILE A 93 -7.03 15.70 3.56
N GLY A 94 -6.10 15.89 4.51
CA GLY A 94 -5.03 16.89 4.38
C GLY A 94 -4.13 16.64 3.18
N VAL A 95 -3.63 15.41 3.01
CA VAL A 95 -2.80 15.04 1.85
C VAL A 95 -3.56 15.22 0.54
N SER A 96 -4.84 14.83 0.49
CA SER A 96 -5.68 15.01 -0.69
C SER A 96 -5.88 16.49 -1.03
N ALA A 97 -6.06 17.35 -0.03
CA ALA A 97 -6.22 18.79 -0.24
C ALA A 97 -4.93 19.43 -0.78
N VAL A 98 -3.77 19.04 -0.23
CA VAL A 98 -2.46 19.50 -0.74
C VAL A 98 -2.23 19.03 -2.17
N PHE A 99 -2.55 17.78 -2.48
CA PHE A 99 -2.39 17.24 -3.84
C PHE A 99 -3.32 17.95 -4.84
N ALA A 100 -4.59 18.20 -4.46
CA ALA A 100 -5.54 18.94 -5.28
C ALA A 100 -5.10 20.40 -5.51
N PHE A 101 -4.53 21.04 -4.49
CA PHE A 101 -3.93 22.37 -4.63
C PHE A 101 -2.79 22.35 -5.65
N LEU A 102 -1.81 21.45 -5.50
CA LEU A 102 -0.68 21.35 -6.43
C LEU A 102 -1.10 21.11 -7.89
N LEU A 103 -2.17 20.34 -8.11
CA LEU A 103 -2.78 20.16 -9.43
C LEU A 103 -3.41 21.44 -9.98
N LEU A 104 -4.17 22.17 -9.16
CA LEU A 104 -4.81 23.43 -9.56
C LEU A 104 -3.79 24.51 -9.94
N PHE A 105 -2.64 24.54 -9.26
CA PHE A 105 -1.54 25.46 -9.57
C PHE A 105 -0.62 24.96 -10.69
N ASN A 106 -0.99 23.88 -11.40
CA ASN A 106 -0.26 23.30 -12.53
C ASN A 106 1.22 22.97 -12.23
N VAL A 107 1.56 22.75 -10.96
CA VAL A 107 2.92 22.37 -10.55
C VAL A 107 3.20 20.91 -10.90
N ILE A 108 2.15 20.10 -11.00
CA ILE A 108 2.21 18.68 -11.37
C ILE A 108 1.24 18.46 -12.53
N SER A 109 1.76 18.06 -13.70
CA SER A 109 0.94 17.62 -14.82
C SER A 109 0.76 16.11 -14.77
N ILE A 110 -0.47 15.64 -14.93
CA ILE A 110 -0.83 14.21 -15.04
C ILE A 110 -0.61 13.72 -16.47
#